data_AF-A0AAW5AAK7-F1
#
_entry.id   AF-A0AAW5AAK7-F1
#
_cell.length_a   1.000
_cell.length_b   1.000
_cell.length_c   1.000
_cell.angle_alpha   90.00
_cell.angle_beta   90.00
_cell.angle_gamma   90.00
#
_symmetry.space_group_name_H-M   'P 1'
#
loop_
_entity.id
_entity.type
_entity.pdbx_description
1 polymer ?
#
loop_
_entity_poly.entity_id
_entity_poly.type
_entity_poly.pdbx_seq_one_letter_code
_entity_poly.pdbx_strand_id
1 'polypeptide(L)'
;MELIVFYRDRSVQYTYSQKEFSIYAGVSRETIRKYQFEIDVVLQSSLISKWTLDKDAKCRNLQEKILILQCELNKVDKMYVAMRTQYIGILEALLMHSIDIRALVVRSPDALKVEHAYNECVLCNSVVCDELPLG
;
A
#
# COMPACT_ATOMS: atom_id res chain seq x y z
N MET A 1 20.94 -43.59 30.85
CA MET A 1 21.97 -42.61 30.43
C MET A 1 22.42 -42.76 28.97
N GLU A 2 21.99 -43.80 28.23
CA GLU A 2 22.47 -44.04 26.85
C GLU A 2 21.80 -43.18 25.77
N LEU A 3 20.58 -42.68 26.02
CA LEU A 3 19.87 -41.81 25.07
C LEU A 3 20.53 -40.44 24.87
N ILE A 4 21.30 -39.93 25.85
CA ILE A 4 21.94 -38.61 25.75
C ILE A 4 23.12 -38.64 24.78
N VAL A 5 23.75 -39.80 24.57
CA VAL A 5 24.95 -39.93 23.73
C VAL A 5 24.58 -39.96 22.23
N PHE A 6 23.42 -40.47 21.86
CA PHE A 6 23.01 -40.63 20.46
C PHE A 6 22.57 -39.30 19.80
N TYR A 7 22.16 -38.30 20.57
CA TYR A 7 21.73 -36.99 20.03
C TYR A 7 22.87 -35.99 19.83
N ARG A 8 24.12 -36.36 20.17
CA ARG A 8 25.29 -35.47 20.07
C ARG A 8 25.64 -35.08 18.63
N ASP A 9 25.22 -35.87 17.64
CA ASP A 9 25.54 -35.66 16.21
C ASP A 9 24.62 -34.66 15.49
N ARG A 10 23.55 -34.15 16.12
CA ARG A 10 22.75 -33.04 15.58
C ARG A 10 23.25 -31.71 16.13
N SER A 11 24.45 -31.32 15.73
CA SER A 11 25.17 -30.10 16.15
C SER A 11 24.54 -28.77 15.71
N VAL A 12 23.23 -28.72 15.46
CA VAL A 12 22.57 -27.48 15.04
C VAL A 12 21.85 -26.86 16.22
N GLN A 13 22.59 -26.01 16.94
CA GLN A 13 22.12 -25.24 18.09
C GLN A 13 20.78 -24.54 17.79
N TYR A 14 19.81 -24.68 18.71
CA TYR A 14 18.51 -24.03 18.59
C TYR A 14 18.72 -22.52 18.76
N THR A 15 18.22 -21.72 17.82
CA THR A 15 18.43 -20.27 17.82
C THR A 15 17.08 -19.59 18.07
N TYR A 16 16.95 -18.95 19.22
CA TYR A 16 15.74 -18.24 19.63
C TYR A 16 16.07 -16.84 20.15
N SER A 17 15.11 -15.92 19.99
CA SER A 17 15.25 -14.57 20.53
C SER A 17 15.09 -14.59 22.04
N GLN A 18 16.19 -14.39 22.78
CA GLN A 18 16.17 -14.30 24.25
C GLN A 18 15.22 -13.20 24.75
N LYS A 19 14.98 -12.15 23.95
CA LYS A 19 14.02 -11.09 24.27
C LYS A 19 12.59 -11.62 24.28
N GLU A 20 12.16 -12.28 23.22
CA GLU A 20 10.79 -12.79 23.14
C GLU A 20 10.56 -13.91 24.16
N PHE A 21 11.55 -14.78 24.35
CA PHE A 21 11.50 -15.84 25.37
C PHE A 21 11.39 -15.26 26.79
N SER A 22 12.10 -14.16 27.10
CA SER A 22 12.00 -13.46 28.39
C SER A 22 10.61 -12.91 28.67
N ILE A 23 9.95 -12.38 27.64
CA ILE A 23 8.60 -11.82 27.75
C ILE A 23 7.60 -12.96 27.96
N TYR A 24 7.72 -14.05 27.21
CA TYR A 24 6.81 -15.19 27.30
C TYR A 24 6.93 -15.94 28.64
N ALA A 25 8.16 -16.21 29.09
CA ALA A 25 8.42 -16.93 30.33
C ALA A 25 8.32 -16.05 31.58
N GLY A 26 8.18 -14.72 31.44
CA GLY A 26 8.09 -13.78 32.56
C GLY A 26 9.37 -13.69 33.40
N VAL A 27 10.53 -14.01 32.83
CA VAL A 27 11.83 -14.01 33.52
C VAL A 27 12.79 -13.01 32.91
N SER A 28 13.78 -12.58 33.68
CA SER A 28 14.83 -11.70 33.17
C SER A 28 15.69 -12.41 32.11
N ARG A 29 16.28 -11.64 31.19
CA ARG A 29 17.23 -12.19 30.20
C ARG A 29 18.46 -12.81 30.86
N GLU A 30 18.86 -12.31 32.02
CA GLU A 30 20.01 -12.84 32.76
C GLU A 30 19.73 -14.23 33.33
N THR A 31 18.49 -14.46 33.79
CA THR A 31 18.00 -15.78 34.21
C THR A 31 18.07 -16.77 33.04
N ILE A 32 17.68 -16.36 31.83
CA ILE A 32 17.74 -17.21 30.63
C ILE A 32 19.18 -17.58 30.29
N ARG A 33 20.12 -16.62 30.34
CA ARG A 33 21.54 -16.89 30.09
C ARG A 33 22.13 -17.87 31.11
N LYS A 34 21.74 -17.73 32.39
CA LYS A 34 22.20 -18.61 33.48
C LYS A 34 21.77 -20.06 33.27
N TYR A 35 20.56 -20.28 32.75
CA TYR A 35 20.00 -21.62 32.51
C TYR A 35 20.00 -22.02 31.02
N GLN A 36 20.82 -21.37 30.18
CA GLN A 36 20.83 -21.57 28.73
C GLN A 36 21.02 -23.04 28.34
N PHE A 37 21.92 -23.74 29.04
CA PHE A 37 22.20 -25.15 28.79
C PHE A 37 20.98 -26.05 29.02
N GLU A 38 20.29 -25.87 30.15
CA GLU A 38 19.11 -26.68 30.49
C GLU A 38 17.96 -26.40 29.52
N ILE A 39 17.78 -25.13 29.15
CA ILE A 39 16.78 -24.71 28.16
C ILE A 39 17.08 -25.36 26.80
N ASP A 40 18.33 -25.35 26.36
CA ASP A 40 18.74 -25.95 25.08
C ASP A 40 18.48 -27.47 25.06
N VAL A 41 18.74 -28.17 26.19
CA VAL A 41 18.45 -29.62 26.32
C VAL A 41 16.94 -29.90 26.25
N VAL A 42 16.11 -29.07 26.90
CA VAL A 42 14.64 -29.21 26.85
C VAL A 42 14.12 -28.92 25.44
N LEU A 43 14.64 -27.88 24.77
CA LEU A 43 14.24 -27.53 23.40
C LEU A 43 14.66 -28.61 22.40
N GLN A 44 15.82 -29.25 22.59
CA GLN A 44 16.26 -30.36 21.75
C GLN A 44 15.44 -31.63 21.97
N SER A 45 15.05 -31.93 23.21
CA SER A 45 14.29 -33.13 23.56
C SER A 45 12.81 -33.05 23.22
N SER A 46 12.24 -31.83 23.16
CA SER A 46 10.80 -31.61 22.94
C SER A 46 10.31 -31.81 21.50
N LEU A 47 11.16 -32.31 20.57
CA LEU A 47 10.82 -32.51 19.14
C LEU A 47 10.22 -31.28 18.45
N ILE A 48 10.39 -30.09 19.05
CA ILE A 48 9.93 -28.84 18.46
C ILE A 48 10.76 -28.66 17.19
N SER A 49 10.09 -28.83 16.04
CA SER A 49 10.68 -28.55 14.73
C SER A 49 11.39 -27.20 14.80
N LYS A 50 12.55 -27.09 14.17
CA LYS A 50 13.46 -25.96 14.35
C LYS A 50 12.88 -24.69 13.72
N TRP A 51 12.02 -23.97 14.45
CA TRP A 51 11.45 -22.70 14.00
C TRP A 51 12.34 -21.55 14.49
N THR A 52 12.91 -20.83 13.53
CA THR A 52 13.60 -19.56 13.78
C THR A 52 12.54 -18.53 14.15
N LEU A 53 12.30 -18.30 15.44
CA LEU A 53 11.29 -17.34 15.93
C LEU A 53 11.48 -15.92 15.37
N ASP A 54 12.70 -15.54 14.95
CA ASP A 54 12.97 -14.25 14.31
C ASP A 54 12.23 -14.08 12.96
N LYS A 55 11.90 -15.16 12.26
CA LYS A 55 11.08 -15.08 11.04
C LYS A 55 9.65 -14.67 11.34
N ASP A 56 9.12 -15.01 12.52
CA ASP A 56 7.73 -14.69 12.88
C ASP A 56 7.55 -13.19 13.11
N ALA A 57 8.52 -12.50 13.73
CA ALA A 57 8.46 -11.05 13.89
C ALA A 57 8.50 -10.31 12.54
N LYS A 58 9.37 -10.75 11.61
CA LYS A 58 9.43 -10.17 10.26
C LYS A 58 8.16 -10.48 9.45
N CYS A 59 7.65 -11.71 9.54
CA CYS A 59 6.41 -12.12 8.91
C CYS A 59 5.21 -11.34 9.46
N ARG A 60 5.09 -11.16 10.77
CA ARG A 60 4.05 -10.34 11.40
C ARG A 60 4.09 -8.89 10.91
N ASN A 61 5.27 -8.27 10.88
CA ASN A 61 5.43 -6.91 10.36
C ASN A 61 5.06 -6.80 8.87
N LEU A 62 5.39 -7.81 8.06
CA LEU A 62 5.02 -7.83 6.65
C LEU A 62 3.50 -8.03 6.47
N GLN A 63 2.88 -8.89 7.28
CA GLN A 63 1.43 -9.08 7.28
C GLN A 63 0.69 -7.79 7.67
N GLU A 64 1.18 -7.06 8.67
CA GLU A 64 0.62 -5.77 9.09
C GLU A 64 0.73 -4.73 7.96
N LYS A 65 1.89 -4.64 7.29
CA LYS A 65 2.05 -3.76 6.12
C LYS A 65 1.12 -4.11 4.96
N ILE A 66 0.94 -5.40 4.68
CA ILE A 66 0.02 -5.87 3.65
C ILE A 66 -1.41 -5.41 3.98
N LEU A 67 -1.81 -5.53 5.25
CA LEU A 67 -3.15 -5.16 5.69
C LEU A 67 -3.40 -3.64 5.57
N ILE A 68 -2.40 -2.82 5.90
CA ILE A 68 -2.47 -1.36 5.70
C ILE A 68 -2.63 -1.03 4.22
N LEU A 69 -1.79 -1.59 3.35
CA LEU A 69 -1.84 -1.34 1.91
C LEU A 69 -3.17 -1.80 1.29
N GLN A 70 -3.73 -2.91 1.74
CA GLN A 70 -5.05 -3.36 1.31
C GLN A 70 -6.15 -2.38 1.71
N CYS A 71 -6.06 -1.80 2.91
CA CYS A 71 -7.00 -0.79 3.37
C CYS A 71 -6.91 0.50 2.54
N GLU A 72 -5.69 0.96 2.24
CA GLU A 72 -5.46 2.12 1.38
C GLU A 72 -5.99 1.89 -0.03
N LEU A 73 -5.72 0.74 -0.63
CA LEU A 73 -6.21 0.38 -1.96
C LEU A 73 -7.74 0.38 -2.01
N ASN A 74 -8.40 -0.20 -1.01
CA ASN A 74 -9.86 -0.21 -0.91
C ASN A 74 -10.43 1.22 -0.75
N LYS A 75 -9.74 2.09 -0.01
CA LYS A 75 -10.13 3.50 0.13
C LYS A 75 -10.04 4.24 -1.21
N VAL A 76 -8.95 4.06 -1.94
CA VAL A 76 -8.75 4.70 -3.26
C VAL A 76 -9.77 4.19 -4.27
N ASP A 77 -10.04 2.89 -4.28
CA ASP A 77 -11.05 2.30 -5.16
C ASP A 77 -12.45 2.89 -4.92
N LYS A 78 -12.87 2.98 -3.65
CA LYS A 78 -14.13 3.62 -3.27
C LYS A 78 -14.19 5.09 -3.68
N MET A 79 -13.10 5.83 -3.50
CA MET A 79 -13.01 7.23 -3.94
C MET A 79 -13.16 7.34 -5.46
N TYR A 80 -12.49 6.47 -6.22
CA TYR A 80 -12.59 6.45 -7.68
C TYR A 80 -14.03 6.18 -8.14
N VAL A 81 -14.69 5.17 -7.57
CA VAL A 81 -16.09 4.84 -7.91
C VAL A 81 -17.03 6.00 -7.57
N ALA A 82 -16.84 6.64 -6.41
CA ALA A 82 -17.63 7.80 -6.02
C ALA A 82 -17.43 8.98 -6.98
N MET A 83 -16.17 9.32 -7.30
CA MET A 83 -15.85 10.38 -8.27
C MET A 83 -16.45 10.07 -9.64
N ARG A 84 -16.27 8.85 -10.14
CA ARG A 84 -16.84 8.43 -11.43
C ARG A 84 -18.35 8.61 -11.47
N THR A 85 -19.05 8.20 -10.40
CA THR A 85 -20.50 8.35 -10.29
C THR A 85 -20.91 9.82 -10.27
N GLN A 86 -20.20 10.66 -9.52
CA GLN A 86 -20.44 12.10 -9.49
C GLN A 86 -20.23 12.75 -10.87
N TYR A 87 -19.14 12.43 -11.57
CA TYR A 87 -18.86 12.96 -12.90
C TYR A 87 -19.93 12.56 -13.91
N ILE A 88 -20.37 11.29 -13.90
CA ILE A 88 -21.47 10.84 -14.76
C ILE A 88 -22.73 11.65 -14.47
N GLY A 89 -23.10 11.79 -13.19
CA GLY A 89 -24.29 12.57 -12.82
C GLY A 89 -24.22 14.04 -13.23
N ILE A 90 -23.04 14.67 -13.14
CA ILE A 90 -22.83 16.04 -13.63
C ILE A 90 -23.02 16.10 -15.14
N LEU A 91 -22.41 15.19 -15.90
CA LEU A 91 -22.54 15.16 -17.35
C LEU A 91 -23.99 14.94 -17.80
N GLU A 92 -24.71 14.03 -17.15
CA GLU A 92 -26.13 13.80 -17.40
C GLU A 92 -26.97 15.06 -17.15
N ALA A 93 -26.73 15.76 -16.02
CA ALA A 93 -27.42 17.00 -15.72
C ALA A 93 -27.14 18.10 -16.75
N LEU A 94 -25.89 18.25 -17.19
CA LEU A 94 -25.51 19.21 -18.22
C LEU A 94 -26.22 18.93 -19.56
N LEU A 95 -26.29 17.65 -19.95
CA LEU A 95 -27.00 17.23 -21.17
C LEU A 95 -28.50 17.48 -21.08
N MET A 96 -29.14 17.10 -19.96
CA MET A 96 -30.58 17.28 -19.75
C MET A 96 -31.01 18.75 -19.79
N HIS A 97 -30.14 19.65 -19.35
CA HIS A 97 -30.41 21.08 -19.32
C HIS A 97 -29.82 21.85 -20.50
N SER A 98 -29.27 21.17 -21.51
CA SER A 98 -28.64 21.80 -22.69
C SER A 98 -27.58 22.85 -22.33
N ILE A 99 -26.85 22.63 -21.23
CA ILE A 99 -25.84 23.56 -20.75
C ILE A 99 -24.60 23.44 -21.63
N ASP A 100 -24.15 24.57 -22.19
CA ASP A 100 -22.91 24.60 -22.95
C ASP A 100 -21.71 24.36 -22.03
N ILE A 101 -21.11 23.17 -22.19
CA ILE A 101 -19.96 22.71 -21.40
C ILE A 101 -18.77 23.66 -21.58
N ARG A 102 -18.66 24.38 -22.71
CA ARG A 102 -17.58 25.36 -22.95
C ARG A 102 -17.54 26.45 -21.89
N ALA A 103 -18.68 26.82 -21.30
CA ALA A 103 -18.76 27.84 -20.26
C ALA A 103 -18.17 27.37 -18.91
N LEU A 104 -18.05 26.06 -18.69
CA LEU A 104 -17.57 25.47 -17.44
C LEU A 104 -16.10 25.04 -17.50
N VAL A 105 -15.52 24.99 -18.69
CA VAL A 105 -14.11 24.67 -18.88
C VAL A 105 -13.28 25.90 -18.50
N VAL A 106 -12.60 25.85 -17.36
CA VAL A 106 -11.54 26.81 -17.03
C VAL A 106 -10.40 26.59 -18.01
N ARG A 107 -10.32 27.43 -19.04
CA ARG A 107 -9.28 27.34 -20.06
C ARG A 107 -7.97 27.83 -19.46
N SER A 108 -6.93 26.99 -19.53
CA SER A 108 -5.58 27.44 -19.21
C SER A 108 -5.13 28.50 -20.23
N PRO A 109 -4.19 29.40 -19.85
CA PRO A 109 -3.68 30.43 -20.77
C PRO A 109 -3.13 29.85 -22.08
N ASP A 110 -2.58 28.63 -22.03
CA ASP A 110 -2.03 27.98 -23.21
C ASP A 110 -3.11 27.36 -24.10
N ALA A 111 -4.22 26.87 -23.53
CA ALA A 111 -5.38 26.44 -24.32
C ALA A 111 -6.03 27.61 -25.07
N LEU A 112 -6.07 28.80 -24.46
CA LEU A 112 -6.57 30.02 -25.12
C LEU A 112 -5.68 30.45 -26.30
N LYS A 113 -4.35 30.33 -26.19
CA LYS A 113 -3.43 30.65 -27.30
C LYS A 113 -3.62 29.74 -28.51
N VAL A 114 -3.85 28.44 -28.28
CA VAL A 114 -4.07 27.47 -29.38
C VAL A 114 -5.37 27.77 -30.12
N GLU A 115 -6.41 28.16 -29.40
CA GLU A 115 -7.70 28.52 -30.00
C GLU A 115 -7.66 29.86 -30.74
N HIS A 116 -6.94 30.85 -30.21
CA HIS A 116 -6.67 32.10 -30.94
C HIS A 116 -5.89 31.84 -32.23
N ALA A 117 -4.86 30.99 -32.18
CA ALA A 117 -4.08 30.61 -33.37
C ALA A 117 -4.91 29.83 -34.41
N TYR A 118 -5.93 29.08 -33.98
CA TYR A 118 -6.84 28.37 -34.88
C TYR A 118 -7.86 29.31 -35.54
N ASN A 119 -8.24 30.40 -34.85
CA ASN A 119 -9.22 31.38 -35.32
C ASN A 119 -8.59 32.55 -36.10
N GLU A 120 -7.27 32.61 -36.23
CA GLU A 120 -6.56 33.59 -37.04
C GLU A 120 -6.31 33.03 -38.45
N CYS A 121 -6.73 33.77 -39.48
CA CYS A 121 -6.43 33.39 -40.85
C CYS A 121 -4.92 33.49 -41.11
N VAL A 122 -4.27 32.36 -41.39
CA VAL A 122 -2.81 32.24 -41.61
C VAL A 122 -2.26 33.18 -42.70
N LEU A 123 -3.12 33.68 -43.60
CA LEU A 123 -2.72 34.56 -44.70
C LEU A 123 -2.84 36.06 -44.38
N CYS A 124 -3.68 36.46 -43.43
CA CYS A 124 -3.94 37.88 -43.15
C CYS A 124 -3.98 38.26 -41.67
N ASN A 125 -3.77 37.31 -40.74
CA ASN A 125 -3.83 37.49 -39.29
C ASN A 125 -5.09 38.22 -38.79
N SER A 126 -6.18 38.17 -39.56
CA SER A 126 -7.48 38.66 -39.10
C SER A 126 -8.21 37.52 -38.39
N VAL A 127 -8.77 37.82 -37.22
CA VAL A 127 -9.68 36.93 -36.49
C VAL A 127 -10.88 36.63 -37.39
N VAL A 128 -11.21 35.35 -37.58
CA VAL A 128 -12.43 34.94 -38.28
C VAL A 128 -13.61 35.33 -37.41
N CYS A 129 -14.17 36.51 -37.65
CA CYS A 129 -15.46 36.90 -37.10
C CYS A 129 -16.52 36.14 -37.89
N ASP A 130 -17.08 35.07 -37.32
CA ASP A 130 -18.38 34.56 -37.75
C ASP A 130 -19.42 35.64 -37.43
N GLU A 131 -19.66 36.57 -38.36
CA GLU A 131 -20.87 37.38 -38.35
C GLU A 131 -22.05 36.42 -38.62
N LEU A 132 -22.64 35.91 -37.55
CA LEU A 132 -23.99 35.37 -37.60
C LEU A 132 -24.94 36.52 -37.97
N PRO A 133 -25.73 36.42 -39.05
CA PRO A 133 -26.73 37.43 -39.35
C PRO A 133 -27.78 37.39 -38.24
N LEU A 134 -27.88 38.51 -37.50
CA LEU A 134 -28.98 38.77 -36.58
C LEU A 134 -30.27 38.89 -37.40
N GLY A 135 -31.09 37.84 -37.34
CA GLY A 135 -32.52 37.89 -37.63
C GLY A 135 -33.31 38.33 -36.41
#